data_AF-A0A564FX25-F1
#
_entry.id   AF-A0A564FX25-F1
#
_cell.length_a   1.000
_cell.length_b   1.000
_cell.length_c   1.000
_cell.angle_alpha   90.00
_cell.angle_beta   90.00
_cell.angle_gamma   90.00
#
_symmetry.space_group_name_H-M   'P 1'
#
loop_
_entity.id
_entity.type
_entity.pdbx_description
1 polymer ?
#
loop_
_entity_poly.entity_id
_entity_poly.type
_entity_poly.pdbx_seq_one_letter_code
_entity_poly.pdbx_strand_id
1 'polypeptide(L)'
;MAVIAFPENRTEADDVRERRGQAIAHARQLRSLAWVALRDGMPHGALRAATARTAARRILQHERRAAILSRVVADAMDAFVQEQAALAG
;
A
#
# COMPACT_ATOMS: atom_id res chain seq x y z
N MET A 1 24.84 -21.31 -16.36
CA MET A 1 24.96 -19.91 -15.90
C MET A 1 23.58 -19.28 -15.94
N ALA A 2 22.91 -19.18 -14.79
CA ALA A 2 21.65 -18.44 -14.71
C ALA A 2 21.99 -16.96 -14.49
N VAL A 3 21.77 -16.15 -15.52
CA VAL A 3 21.75 -14.69 -15.36
C VAL A 3 20.53 -14.38 -14.51
N ILE A 4 20.76 -14.18 -13.21
CA ILE A 4 19.76 -13.52 -12.37
C ILE A 4 19.69 -12.10 -12.94
N ALA A 5 18.67 -11.84 -13.74
CA ALA A 5 18.29 -10.50 -14.10
C ALA A 5 17.94 -9.80 -12.78
N PHE A 6 18.89 -9.06 -12.21
CA PHE A 6 18.59 -8.04 -11.23
C PHE A 6 17.61 -7.09 -11.93
N PRO A 7 16.40 -6.85 -11.40
CA PRO A 7 15.48 -5.92 -12.03
C PRO A 7 16.11 -4.52 -11.95
N GLU A 8 16.82 -4.15 -13.01
CA GLU A 8 17.35 -2.81 -13.21
C GLU A 8 16.16 -1.84 -13.32
N ASN A 9 16.17 -0.82 -12.46
CA ASN A 9 15.31 0.37 -12.50
C ASN A 9 13.78 0.17 -12.32
N ARG A 10 13.33 -0.54 -11.27
CA ARG A 10 12.02 -0.16 -10.71
C ARG A 10 12.16 1.23 -10.13
N THR A 11 11.47 2.20 -10.73
CA THR A 11 11.42 3.53 -10.14
C THR A 11 10.64 3.43 -8.82
N GLU A 12 10.99 4.24 -7.83
CA GLU A 12 10.27 4.27 -6.55
C GLU A 12 8.76 4.53 -6.75
N ALA A 13 8.41 5.24 -7.84
CA ALA A 13 7.04 5.45 -8.29
C ALA A 13 6.32 4.15 -8.74
N ASP A 14 7.02 3.25 -9.43
CA ASP A 14 6.48 1.95 -9.84
C ASP A 14 6.20 1.07 -8.63
N ASP A 15 7.09 1.06 -7.64
CA ASP A 15 6.90 0.34 -6.38
C ASP A 15 5.74 0.90 -5.55
N VAL A 16 5.48 2.21 -5.59
CA VAL A 16 4.32 2.81 -4.93
C VAL A 16 3.01 2.44 -5.65
N ARG A 17 3.00 2.42 -6.99
CA ARG A 17 1.83 1.97 -7.77
C ARG A 17 1.51 0.51 -7.53
N GLU A 18 2.53 -0.35 -7.51
CA GLU A 18 2.38 -1.78 -7.26
C GLU A 18 1.82 -2.04 -5.85
N ARG A 19 2.38 -1.40 -4.82
CA ARG A 19 1.88 -1.51 -3.43
C ARG A 19 0.42 -1.09 -3.30
N ARG A 20 0.02 0.02 -3.92
CA ARG A 20 -1.40 0.44 -3.95
C ARG A 20 -2.29 -0.59 -4.64
N GLY A 21 -1.84 -1.14 -5.76
CA GLY A 21 -2.56 -2.19 -6.49
C GLY A 21 -2.79 -3.44 -5.62
N GLN A 22 -1.75 -3.92 -4.95
CA GLN A 22 -1.81 -5.06 -4.04
C GLN A 22 -2.75 -4.79 -2.86
N ALA A 23 -2.68 -3.63 -2.23
CA ALA A 23 -3.55 -3.26 -1.13
C ALA A 23 -5.04 -3.20 -1.52
N ILE A 24 -5.35 -2.70 -2.73
CA ILE A 24 -6.71 -2.73 -3.28
C ILE A 24 -7.17 -4.17 -3.49
N ALA A 25 -6.30 -5.03 -4.05
CA ALA A 25 -6.61 -6.44 -4.25
C ALA A 25 -6.89 -7.18 -2.93
N HIS A 26 -6.03 -7.03 -1.92
CA HIS A 26 -6.24 -7.59 -0.59
C HIS A 26 -7.53 -7.07 0.06
N ALA A 27 -7.81 -5.77 -0.06
CA ALA A 27 -9.04 -5.20 0.48
C ALA A 27 -10.30 -5.71 -0.25
N ARG A 28 -10.21 -6.09 -1.53
CA ARG A 28 -11.30 -6.75 -2.26
C ARG A 28 -11.49 -8.20 -1.80
N GLN A 29 -10.41 -8.95 -1.66
CA GLN A 29 -10.44 -10.32 -1.15
C GLN A 29 -11.01 -10.39 0.28
N LEU A 30 -10.61 -9.48 1.17
CA LEU A 30 -11.18 -9.42 2.52
C LEU A 30 -12.68 -9.09 2.52
N ARG A 31 -13.13 -8.22 1.61
CA ARG A 31 -14.56 -7.94 1.46
C ARG A 31 -15.33 -9.16 0.94
N SER A 32 -14.77 -9.93 0.00
CA SER A 32 -15.42 -11.17 -0.46
C SER A 32 -15.48 -12.21 0.66
N LEU A 33 -14.41 -12.39 1.44
CA LEU A 33 -14.40 -13.24 2.63
C LEU A 33 -15.46 -12.80 3.65
N ALA A 34 -15.67 -11.50 3.84
CA ALA A 34 -16.74 -11.01 4.71
C ALA A 34 -18.14 -11.38 4.21
N TRP A 35 -18.36 -11.43 2.89
CA TRP A 35 -19.62 -11.88 2.31
C TRP A 35 -19.83 -13.39 2.45
N VAL A 36 -18.77 -14.17 2.23
CA VAL A 36 -18.80 -15.63 2.43
C VAL A 36 -19.07 -15.96 3.90
N ALA A 37 -18.43 -15.26 4.82
CA ALA A 37 -18.56 -15.51 6.25
C ALA A 37 -19.97 -15.31 6.82
N LEU A 38 -20.81 -14.53 6.13
CA LEU A 38 -22.21 -14.34 6.49
C LEU A 38 -23.13 -15.46 5.97
N ARG A 39 -22.64 -16.34 5.10
CA ARG A 39 -23.44 -17.32 4.35
C ARG A 39 -22.96 -18.76 4.46
N ASP A 40 -21.73 -18.98 4.90
CA ASP A 40 -21.12 -20.31 4.94
C ASP A 40 -21.57 -21.18 6.11
N GLY A 41 -22.43 -20.68 7.00
CA GLY A 41 -22.96 -21.43 8.15
C GLY A 41 -21.92 -21.70 9.25
N MET A 42 -20.69 -21.21 9.11
CA MET A 42 -19.62 -21.45 10.07
C MET A 42 -19.77 -20.57 11.32
N PRO A 43 -19.31 -21.03 12.50
CA PRO A 43 -19.48 -20.31 13.75
C PRO A 43 -19.00 -18.85 13.71
N HIS A 44 -19.72 -17.96 14.40
CA HIS A 44 -19.38 -16.55 14.55
C HIS A 44 -19.28 -15.77 13.23
N GLY A 45 -20.08 -16.12 12.21
CA GLY A 45 -20.03 -15.50 10.88
C GLY A 45 -20.06 -13.96 10.88
N ALA A 46 -20.89 -13.34 11.73
CA ALA A 46 -20.95 -11.89 11.88
C ALA A 46 -19.62 -11.28 12.37
N LEU A 47 -18.98 -11.88 13.38
CA LEU A 47 -17.69 -11.44 13.90
C LEU A 47 -16.59 -11.58 12.84
N ARG A 48 -16.51 -12.72 12.15
CA ARG A 48 -15.53 -12.93 11.07
C ARG A 48 -15.71 -11.90 9.95
N ALA A 49 -16.95 -11.63 9.57
CA ALA A 49 -17.26 -10.62 8.56
C ALA A 49 -16.89 -9.20 9.00
N ALA A 50 -17.12 -8.85 10.27
CA ALA A 50 -16.69 -7.56 10.84
C ALA A 50 -15.16 -7.43 10.86
N THR A 51 -14.44 -8.49 11.27
CA THR A 51 -12.98 -8.54 11.28
C THR A 51 -12.42 -8.36 9.88
N ALA A 52 -12.92 -9.09 8.88
CA ALA A 52 -12.46 -8.98 7.51
C ALA A 52 -12.71 -7.58 6.91
N ARG A 53 -13.88 -6.98 7.16
CA ARG A 53 -14.15 -5.58 6.75
C ARG A 53 -13.23 -4.58 7.45
N THR A 54 -12.92 -4.79 8.72
CA THR A 54 -12.01 -3.92 9.48
C THR A 54 -10.59 -4.03 8.98
N ALA A 55 -10.11 -5.25 8.70
CA ALA A 55 -8.81 -5.49 8.08
C ALA A 55 -8.71 -4.79 6.71
N ALA A 56 -9.75 -4.91 5.86
CA ALA A 56 -9.78 -4.24 4.56
C ALA A 56 -9.67 -2.71 4.69
N ARG A 57 -10.35 -2.11 5.68
CA ARG A 57 -10.25 -0.67 5.97
C ARG A 57 -8.84 -0.29 6.46
N ARG A 58 -8.26 -1.08 7.36
CA ARG A 58 -6.92 -0.82 7.92
C ARG A 58 -5.84 -0.85 6.83
N ILE A 59 -5.88 -1.81 5.92
CA ILE A 59 -4.94 -1.88 4.79
C ILE A 59 -5.02 -0.61 3.94
N LEU A 60 -6.23 -0.20 3.54
CA LEU A 60 -6.41 1.01 2.74
C LEU A 60 -5.99 2.30 3.48
N GLN A 61 -6.24 2.37 4.78
CA GLN A 61 -5.79 3.50 5.61
C GLN A 61 -4.27 3.53 5.76
N HIS A 62 -3.64 2.36 5.92
CA HIS A 62 -2.19 2.22 6.00
C HIS A 62 -1.53 2.74 4.73
N GLU A 63 -1.97 2.27 3.55
CA GLU A 63 -1.42 2.74 2.27
C GLU A 63 -1.66 4.23 2.03
N ARG A 64 -2.82 4.75 2.43
CA ARG A 64 -3.09 6.19 2.31
C ARG A 64 -2.11 7.00 3.17
N ARG A 65 -1.82 6.55 4.39
CA ARG A 65 -0.85 7.21 5.28
C ARG A 65 0.57 7.10 4.71
N ALA A 66 0.97 5.92 4.26
CA ALA A 66 2.26 5.70 3.62
C ALA A 66 2.46 6.63 2.42
N ALA A 67 1.45 6.73 1.54
CA ALA A 67 1.47 7.64 0.41
C ALA A 67 1.63 9.13 0.79
N ILE A 68 0.95 9.58 1.85
CA ILE A 68 1.09 10.96 2.33
C ILE A 68 2.51 11.18 2.86
N LEU A 69 3.03 10.25 3.66
CA LEU A 69 4.38 10.35 4.22
C LEU A 69 5.45 10.36 3.13
N SER A 70 5.38 9.45 2.15
CA SER A 70 6.31 9.42 1.01
C SER A 70 6.31 10.75 0.25
N ARG A 71 5.13 11.37 0.06
CA ARG A 71 5.04 12.68 -0.59
C ARG A 71 5.70 13.77 0.25
N VAL A 72 5.41 13.83 1.56
CA VAL A 72 6.00 14.84 2.46
C VAL A 72 7.54 14.72 2.48
N VAL A 73 8.05 13.49 2.50
CA VAL A 73 9.50 13.24 2.46
C VAL A 73 10.10 13.70 1.12
N ALA A 74 9.46 13.37 0.00
CA ALA A 74 9.92 13.82 -1.32
C ALA A 74 9.94 15.35 -1.42
N ASP A 75 8.84 16.01 -1.03
CA ASP A 75 8.73 17.47 -1.05
C ASP A 75 9.81 18.14 -0.16
N ALA A 76 10.12 17.55 1.01
CA ALA A 76 11.17 18.05 1.90
C ALA A 76 12.59 17.85 1.34
N MET A 77 12.84 16.72 0.69
CA MET A 77 14.13 16.45 0.03
C MET A 77 14.36 17.37 -1.16
N ASP A 78 13.33 17.62 -1.97
CA ASP A 78 13.41 18.56 -3.08
C ASP A 78 13.72 19.98 -2.57
N ALA A 79 13.03 20.43 -1.52
CA ALA A 79 13.30 21.74 -0.91
C ALA A 79 14.74 21.86 -0.39
N PHE A 80 15.25 20.82 0.29
CA PHE A 80 16.63 20.79 0.77
C PHE A 80 17.64 20.86 -0.38
N VAL A 81 17.42 20.11 -1.46
CA VAL A 81 18.30 20.13 -2.64
C VAL A 81 18.34 21.51 -3.30
N GLN A 82 17.19 22.20 -3.41
CA GLN A 82 17.13 23.55 -3.95
C GLN A 82 17.90 24.56 -3.08
N GLU A 83 17.81 24.44 -1.76
CA GLU A 83 18.54 25.30 -0.83
C GLU A 83 20.06 25.10 -0.96
N GLN A 84 20.53 23.84 -1.06
CA GLN A 84 21.95 23.56 -1.27
C GLN A 84 22.46 24.05 -2.63
N ALA A 85 21.66 23.92 -3.69
CA ALA A 85 22.00 24.43 -5.01
C ALA A 85 22.12 25.97 -5.02
N ALA A 86 21.25 26.66 -4.29
CA ALA A 86 21.32 28.12 -4.14
C ALA A 86 22.53 28.61 -3.34
N LEU A 87 23.07 27.79 -2.44
CA LEU A 87 24.27 28.10 -1.66
C LEU A 87 25.58 27.78 -2.41
N ALA A 88 25.52 26.90 -3.41
CA ALA A 88 26.68 26.44 -4.18
C ALA A 88 26.94 27.25 -5.47
N GLY A 89 26.01 28.12 -5.87
CA GLY A 89 26.14 29.03 -7.02
C GLY A 89 26.44 30.46 -6.60
#